data_AF-A0AB39XE83-F1
#
_entry.id   AF-A0AB39XE83-F1
#
_cell.length_a   1.000
_cell.length_b   1.000
_cell.length_c   1.000
_cell.angle_alpha   90.00
_cell.angle_beta   90.00
_cell.angle_gamma   90.00
#
_symmetry.space_group_name_H-M   'P 1'
#
loop_
_entity.id
_entity.type
_entity.pdbx_description
1 polymer ?
#
loop_
_entity_poly.entity_id
_entity_poly.type
_entity_poly.pdbx_seq_one_letter_code
_entity_poly.pdbx_strand_id
1 'polypeptide(L)' 'MAGRDDEMIHCNPDVTRAVFGLMRCRKQWADIDGGHFGLLYHPSEIFEEASAGQCAFLTEALGVQITRRSQTT' A
#
# COMPACT_ATOMS: atom_id res chain seq x y z
N MET A 1 2.20 1.93 2.98
CA MET A 1 1.00 1.63 3.76
C MET A 1 1.42 0.99 5.06
N ALA A 2 0.64 1.11 6.12
CA ALA A 2 0.89 0.45 7.41
C ALA A 2 -0.39 -0.25 7.88
N GLY A 3 -0.26 -1.50 8.35
CA GLY A 3 -1.37 -2.20 9.00
C GLY A 3 -1.68 -1.55 10.34
N ARG A 4 -2.97 -1.33 10.62
CA ARG A 4 -3.41 -0.74 11.90
C ARG A 4 -3.07 -1.64 13.10
N ASP A 5 -3.15 -2.95 12.89
CA ASP A 5 -2.99 -3.96 13.93
C ASP A 5 -1.78 -4.87 13.62
N ASP A 6 -0.64 -4.29 13.23
CA ASP A 6 0.58 -5.07 12.93
C ASP A 6 1.04 -5.89 14.15
N GLU A 7 0.93 -7.21 14.05
CA GLU A 7 1.20 -8.16 15.13
C GLU A 7 2.70 -8.42 15.33
N MET A 8 3.56 -7.90 14.45
CA MET A 8 4.99 -8.12 14.52
C MET A 8 5.60 -7.21 15.58
N ILE A 9 6.05 -7.82 16.68
CA ILE A 9 6.63 -7.16 17.86
C ILE A 9 7.75 -6.13 17.58
N HIS A 10 8.42 -6.23 16.43
CA HIS A 10 9.49 -5.30 16.02
C HIS A 10 9.05 -4.27 14.96
N CYS A 11 7.83 -4.37 14.43
CA CYS A 11 7.23 -3.36 13.57
C CYS A 11 6.69 -2.21 14.43
N ASN A 12 7.59 -1.31 14.86
CA ASN A 12 7.19 -0.15 15.63
C ASN A 12 6.55 0.92 14.72
N PRO A 13 5.28 1.32 14.95
CA PRO A 13 4.58 2.28 14.11
C PRO A 13 5.17 3.70 14.22
N ASP A 14 5.68 4.10 15.40
CA ASP A 14 6.29 5.41 15.62
C ASP A 14 7.59 5.55 14.83
N VAL A 15 8.42 4.51 14.81
CA VAL A 15 9.65 4.47 14.01
C VAL A 15 9.31 4.57 12.53
N THR A 16 8.33 3.77 12.07
CA THR A 16 7.89 3.78 10.67
C THR A 16 7.40 5.17 10.26
N ARG A 17 6.61 5.83 11.11
CA ARG A 17 6.09 7.18 10.88
C ARG A 17 7.19 8.24 10.90
N ALA A 18 8.16 8.13 11.81
CA ALA A 18 9.31 9.02 11.88
C ALA A 18 10.17 8.92 10.60
N VAL A 19 10.52 7.71 10.18
CA VAL A 19 11.28 7.46 8.94
C VAL A 19 10.52 7.99 7.73
N PHE A 20 9.21 7.71 7.63
CA PHE A 20 8.38 8.26 6.56
C PHE A 20 8.44 9.78 6.54
N GLY A 21 8.37 10.46 7.69
CA GLY A 21 8.48 11.91 7.82
C GLY A 21 9.77 12.48 7.22
N LEU A 22 10.90 11.78 7.39
CA LEU A 22 12.23 12.23 6.92
C LEU A 22 12.41 12.18 5.39
N MET A 23 11.62 11.37 4.67
CA MET A 23 11.75 11.21 3.22
C MET A 23 11.42 12.52 2.48
N ARG A 24 12.30 12.98 1.57
CA ARG A 24 12.12 14.22 0.78
C ARG A 24 11.64 13.97 -0.66
N CYS A 25 10.93 12.88 -0.89
CA CYS A 25 10.37 12.50 -2.19
C CYS A 25 8.84 12.54 -2.16
N ARG A 26 8.24 12.41 -3.35
CA ARG A 26 6.79 12.19 -3.48
C ARG A 26 6.43 10.90 -2.74
N LYS A 27 5.52 10.99 -1.79
CA LYS A 27 5.13 9.90 -0.90
C LYS A 27 3.68 10.08 -0.47
N GLN A 28 3.01 8.97 -0.20
CA GLN A 28 1.64 8.95 0.33
C GLN A 28 1.59 7.94 1.48
N TRP A 29 0.93 8.34 2.57
CA TRP A 29 0.64 7.45 3.69
C TRP A 29 -0.78 6.91 3.55
N ALA A 30 -0.96 5.63 3.82
CA ALA A 30 -2.25 4.98 3.90
C ALA A 30 -2.21 3.95 5.03
N ASP A 31 -3.18 4.01 5.92
CA ASP A 31 -3.40 2.99 6.94
C ASP A 31 -4.39 1.98 6.35
N ILE A 32 -4.04 0.69 6.42
CA ILE A 32 -4.89 -0.41 5.95
C ILE A 32 -5.40 -1.20 7.14
N ASP A 33 -6.64 -1.68 7.03
CA ASP A 33 -7.23 -2.51 8.09
C ASP A 33 -6.55 -3.88 8.14
N GLY A 34 -6.47 -4.44 9.34
CA GLY A 34 -5.75 -5.69 9.62
C GLY A 34 -4.28 -5.48 10.00
N GLY A 35 -3.55 -6.60 10.05
CA GLY A 35 -2.17 -6.66 10.54
C GLY A 35 -1.14 -6.95 9.46
N HIS A 36 0.04 -7.42 9.88
CA HIS A 36 1.23 -7.56 9.03
C HIS A 36 0.98 -8.43 7.79
N PHE A 37 0.15 -9.45 7.98
CA PHE A 37 -0.11 -10.48 6.98
C PHE A 37 -1.36 -10.21 6.12
N GLY A 38 -2.05 -9.09 6.33
CA GLY A 38 -3.29 -8.75 5.61
C GLY A 38 -3.14 -8.69 4.08
N LEU A 39 -1.91 -8.51 3.59
CA LEU A 39 -1.56 -8.43 2.17
C LEU A 39 -0.91 -9.70 1.59
N LEU A 40 -0.86 -10.81 2.33
CA LEU A 40 -0.20 -12.03 1.83
C LEU A 40 -0.96 -12.72 0.70
N TYR A 41 -2.29 -12.62 0.67
CA TYR A 41 -3.12 -13.44 -0.21
C TYR A 41 -3.90 -12.58 -1.20
N HIS A 42 -3.57 -12.74 -2.49
CA HIS A 42 -4.43 -12.30 -3.59
C HIS A 42 -5.44 -13.40 -3.96
N PRO A 43 -6.70 -13.07 -4.31
CA PRO A 43 -7.30 -11.73 -4.36
C PRO A 43 -8.19 -11.46 -3.13
N SER A 44 -7.60 -11.16 -1.97
CA SER A 44 -8.39 -10.67 -0.83
C SER A 44 -8.82 -9.23 -1.05
N GLU A 45 -9.89 -8.80 -0.38
CA GLU A 45 -10.38 -7.42 -0.46
C GLU A 45 -9.30 -6.40 -0.05
N ILE A 46 -8.59 -6.67 1.05
CA ILE A 46 -7.51 -5.81 1.55
C ILE A 46 -6.33 -5.80 0.56
N PHE A 47 -6.03 -6.93 -0.09
CA PHE A 47 -5.01 -6.98 -1.14
C PHE A 47 -5.39 -6.10 -2.32
N GLU A 48 -6.63 -6.21 -2.82
CA GLU A 48 -7.12 -5.42 -3.95
C GLU A 48 -7.14 -3.92 -3.64
N GLU A 49 -7.57 -3.53 -2.43
CA GLU A 49 -7.54 -2.15 -1.97
C GLU A 49 -6.11 -1.58 -1.97
N ALA A 50 -5.17 -2.30 -1.34
CA ALA A 50 -3.78 -1.86 -1.28
C ALA A 50 -3.12 -1.83 -2.66
N SER A 51 -3.39 -2.84 -3.49
CA SER A 51 -2.89 -2.91 -4.87
C SER A 51 -3.42 -1.73 -5.70
N ALA A 52 -4.72 -1.45 -5.64
CA ALA A 52 -5.34 -0.33 -6.34
C ALA A 52 -4.76 1.02 -5.89
N GLY A 53 -4.56 1.22 -4.58
CA GLY A 53 -3.95 2.43 -4.04
C GLY A 53 -2.50 2.63 -4.52
N GLN A 54 -1.70 1.57 -4.57
CA GLN A 54 -0.34 1.61 -5.12
C GLN A 54 -0.34 1.94 -6.62
N CYS A 55 -1.20 1.30 -7.41
CA CYS A 55 -1.34 1.59 -8.83
C CYS A 55 -1.73 3.06 -9.07
N ALA A 56 -2.70 3.59 -8.33
CA ALA A 56 -3.13 4.96 -8.44
C ALA A 56 -1.99 5.95 -8.15
N PHE A 57 -1.26 5.73 -7.05
CA PHE A 57 -0.11 6.56 -6.69
C PHE A 57 0.96 6.59 -7.78
N LEU A 58 1.29 5.43 -8.35
CA LEU A 58 2.30 5.30 -9.40
C LEU A 58 1.85 5.91 -10.73
N THR A 59 0.59 5.69 -11.13
CA THR A 59 0.01 6.33 -12.31
C THR A 59 0.09 7.85 -12.22
N GLU A 60 -0.26 8.41 -11.07
CA GLU A 60 -0.18 9.86 -10.85
C GLU A 60 1.28 10.35 -10.82
N ALA A 61 2.19 9.60 -10.17
CA ALA A 61 3.61 9.97 -10.08
C ALA A 61 4.32 9.98 -11.44
N LEU A 62 3.98 9.01 -12.29
CA LEU A 62 4.69 8.77 -13.55
C LEU A 62 3.94 9.35 -14.76
N GLY A 63 2.72 9.83 -14.58
CA GLY A 63 1.86 10.32 -15.66
C GLY A 63 1.42 9.23 -16.64
N VAL A 64 1.37 7.96 -16.21
CA VAL A 64 1.08 6.81 -17.07
C VAL A 64 -0.36 6.36 -16.91
N GLN A 65 -1.11 6.32 -18.01
CA GLN A 65 -2.45 5.71 -18.04
C GLN A 65 -2.32 4.19 -18.09
N ILE A 66 -2.84 3.48 -17.09
CA ILE A 66 -2.88 2.01 -17.09
C ILE A 66 -4.07 1.55 -17.93
N THR A 67 -3.80 1.04 -19.13
CA THR A 67 -4.82 0.40 -19.97
C THR A 67 -5.05 -1.03 -19.45
N ARG A 68 -6.19 -1.30 -18.83
CA ARG A 68 -6.60 -2.69 -18.55
C ARG A 68 -6.75 -3.43 -19.88
N ARG A 69 -5.95 -4.47 -20.11
CA ARG A 69 -6.28 -5.45 -21.15
C ARG A 69 -7.46 -6.25 -20.65
N SER A 70 -8.61 -6.10 -21.29
CA SER A 70 -9.74 -7.01 -21.09
C SER A 70 -9.24 -8.43 -21.37
N GLN A 71 -9.25 -9.29 -20.36
CA GLN A 71 -9.14 -10.72 -20.59
C GLN A 71 -10.46 -11.15 -21.22
N THR A 72 -10.45 -11.36 -22.53
CA THR A 72 -11.51 -12.05 -23.25
C THR A 72 -11.43 -13.51 -22.84
N THR A 73 -12.47 -14.00 -22.16
CA THR A 73 -12.70 -15.44 -21.94
C THR A 73 -13.12 -16.11 -23.24
#